data_AF-V4P1I5-F1
#
_entry.id   AF-V4P1I5-F1
#
_cell.length_a   1.000
_cell.length_b   1.000
_cell.length_c   1.000
_cell.angle_alpha   90.00
_cell.angle_beta   90.00
_cell.angle_gamma   90.00
#
_symmetry.space_group_name_H-M   'P 1'
#
loop_
_entity.id
_entity.type
_entity.pdbx_description
1 polymer ?
#
loop_
_entity_poly.entity_id
_entity_poly.type
_entity_poly.pdbx_seq_one_letter_code
_entity_poly.pdbx_strand_id
1 'polypeptide(L)'
;MTRMTGLTSYFIEAPGPSSAVVGWFRNLPEPPEETPTEYGFVLYFRSFGPLVYNGNGSIDVSRSPVVTVVLPTLRREILWTVGEVHFLPTLSLPEGKRLQNIVRAFSRWLKEKNKIYDQSPKVVSPFAYYIEGSAKNRGDIYALPSGLEHLERGGYVISHGDNEFVVDRVCRQLRLRGINSGSADGR
;
A
#
# COMPACT_ATOMS: atom_id res chain seq x y z
N MET A 1 -18.83 18.82 10.90
CA MET A 1 -17.44 18.71 10.40
C MET A 1 -16.96 17.29 10.60
N THR A 2 -16.82 16.51 9.53
CA THR A 2 -16.37 15.11 9.61
C THR A 2 -14.87 15.09 9.88
N ARG A 3 -14.45 14.45 10.98
CA ARG A 3 -13.03 14.16 11.23
C ARG A 3 -12.56 13.22 10.11
N MET A 4 -11.71 13.70 9.20
CA MET A 4 -10.99 12.80 8.28
C MET A 4 -9.92 12.08 9.10
N THR A 5 -10.25 10.89 9.58
CA THR A 5 -9.31 9.97 10.22
C THR A 5 -8.67 9.12 9.12
N GLY A 6 -7.35 9.22 8.96
CA GLY A 6 -6.56 8.31 8.12
C GLY A 6 -6.86 8.35 6.62
N LEU A 7 -5.86 8.58 5.76
CA LEU A 7 -5.98 8.22 4.34
C LEU A 7 -5.11 6.99 4.09
N THR A 8 -5.67 5.96 3.47
CA THR A 8 -4.88 4.85 2.94
C THR A 8 -4.90 4.90 1.41
N SER A 9 -3.74 4.74 0.79
CA SER A 9 -3.59 4.60 -0.66
C SER A 9 -2.98 3.25 -0.99
N TYR A 10 -3.43 2.65 -2.08
CA TYR A 10 -3.05 1.29 -2.47
C TYR A 10 -2.31 1.30 -3.79
N PHE A 11 -1.22 0.54 -3.84
CA PHE A 11 -0.39 0.44 -5.03
C PHE A 11 0.10 -0.98 -5.26
N ILE A 12 0.55 -1.26 -6.48
CA ILE A 12 1.33 -2.46 -6.79
C ILE A 12 2.62 -2.06 -7.49
N GLU A 13 3.70 -2.71 -7.09
CA GLU A 13 5.03 -2.68 -7.71
C GLU A 13 5.74 -3.99 -7.38
N ALA A 14 6.88 -4.24 -8.01
CA ALA A 14 7.70 -5.41 -7.72
C ALA A 14 8.05 -5.50 -6.22
N PRO A 15 7.85 -6.68 -5.58
CA PRO A 15 8.36 -6.93 -4.25
C PRO A 15 9.88 -6.78 -4.20
N GLY A 16 10.39 -6.16 -3.14
CA GLY A 16 11.83 -6.03 -2.93
C GLY A 16 12.23 -4.71 -2.28
N PRO A 17 13.55 -4.50 -2.12
CA PRO A 17 14.09 -3.32 -1.42
C PRO A 17 13.95 -2.02 -2.22
N SER A 18 13.76 -2.11 -3.54
CA SER A 18 13.62 -0.97 -4.43
C SER A 18 12.14 -0.61 -4.61
N SER A 19 11.65 0.32 -3.78
CA SER A 19 10.29 0.85 -3.89
C SER A 19 10.30 2.26 -4.47
N ALA A 20 9.56 2.48 -5.54
CA ALA A 20 9.36 3.81 -6.11
C ALA A 20 8.43 4.67 -5.23
N VAL A 21 7.54 4.07 -4.44
CA VAL A 21 6.76 4.77 -3.42
C VAL A 21 7.68 5.31 -2.32
N VAL A 22 8.58 4.49 -1.78
CA VAL A 22 9.57 4.97 -0.79
C VAL A 22 10.51 5.99 -1.43
N GLY A 23 10.95 5.74 -2.66
CA GLY A 23 11.75 6.69 -3.44
C GLY A 23 11.05 8.04 -3.65
N TRP A 24 9.72 8.08 -3.77
CA TRP A 24 8.98 9.33 -3.84
C TRP A 24 9.13 10.16 -2.55
N PHE A 25 8.99 9.51 -1.38
CA PHE A 25 9.16 10.18 -0.09
C PHE A 25 10.60 10.68 0.14
N ARG A 26 11.60 9.90 -0.29
CA ARG A 26 13.03 10.28 -0.23
C ARG A 26 13.37 11.52 -1.05
N ASN A 27 12.60 11.79 -2.11
CA ASN A 27 12.81 12.92 -3.01
C ASN A 27 12.03 14.18 -2.60
N LEU A 28 11.38 14.19 -1.43
CA LEU A 28 10.77 15.40 -0.90
C LEU A 28 11.84 16.44 -0.53
N PRO A 29 11.55 17.75 -0.61
CA PRO A 29 12.49 18.79 -0.19
C PRO A 29 13.00 18.63 1.25
N GLU A 30 12.11 18.15 2.12
CA GLU A 30 12.43 17.71 3.48
C GLU A 30 12.08 16.21 3.59
N PRO A 31 13.04 15.30 3.35
CA PRO A 31 12.78 13.88 3.42
C PRO A 31 12.53 13.43 4.86
N PRO A 32 11.65 12.42 5.08
CA PRO A 32 11.38 11.90 6.41
C PRO A 32 12.55 11.06 6.94
N GLU A 33 12.60 10.91 8.26
CA GLU A 33 13.42 9.87 8.89
C GLU A 33 12.77 8.51 8.67
N GLU A 34 13.56 7.56 8.17
CA GLU A 34 13.07 6.22 7.83
C GLU A 34 13.44 5.22 8.92
N THR A 35 12.44 4.49 9.41
CA THR A 35 12.65 3.33 10.29
C THR A 35 12.12 2.09 9.58
N PRO A 36 12.99 1.13 9.21
CA PRO A 36 12.54 -0.12 8.61
C PRO A 36 11.73 -0.95 9.59
N THR A 37 10.80 -1.73 9.07
CA THR A 37 9.93 -2.67 9.79
C THR A 37 9.91 -4.00 9.06
N GLU A 38 9.25 -5.01 9.63
CA GLU A 38 9.07 -6.31 8.98
C GLU A 38 8.38 -6.21 7.61
N TYR A 39 7.47 -5.25 7.43
CA TYR A 39 6.60 -5.15 6.25
C TYR A 39 6.88 -3.94 5.35
N GLY A 40 7.86 -3.11 5.70
CA GLY A 40 8.15 -1.86 4.98
C GLY A 40 8.77 -0.81 5.88
N PHE A 41 8.22 0.41 5.90
CA PHE A 41 8.84 1.57 6.56
C PHE A 41 7.85 2.41 7.37
N VAL A 42 8.33 2.96 8.48
CA VAL A 42 7.72 4.12 9.15
C VAL A 42 8.54 5.36 8.80
N LEU A 43 7.85 6.38 8.30
CA LEU A 43 8.41 7.64 7.84
C LEU A 43 8.02 8.76 8.81
N TYR A 44 8.99 9.30 9.54
CA TYR A 44 8.77 10.36 10.52
C TYR A 44 9.19 11.73 9.98
N PHE A 45 8.23 12.66 9.91
CA PHE A 45 8.48 14.05 9.48
C PHE A 45 8.83 14.93 10.68
N ARG A 46 10.09 14.92 11.11
CA ARG A 46 10.55 15.67 12.31
C ARG A 46 10.20 17.14 12.26
N SER A 47 10.32 17.79 11.10
CA SER A 47 10.00 19.21 10.94
C SER A 47 8.51 19.54 11.17
N PHE A 48 7.64 18.53 11.18
CA PHE A 48 6.20 18.71 11.32
C PHE A 48 5.72 18.60 12.77
N GLY A 49 6.56 18.10 13.69
CA GLY A 49 6.25 17.99 15.11
C GLY A 49 6.97 16.83 15.81
N PRO A 50 6.93 16.79 17.15
CA PRO A 50 7.48 15.68 17.91
C PRO A 50 6.67 14.39 17.74
N LEU A 51 7.28 13.24 18.03
CA LEU A 51 6.55 12.01 18.28
C LEU A 51 5.76 12.12 19.58
N VAL A 52 4.50 11.70 19.55
CA VAL A 52 3.63 11.59 20.71
C VAL A 52 3.60 10.13 21.14
N TYR A 53 3.72 9.88 22.45
CA TYR A 53 3.70 8.53 23.01
C TYR A 53 2.44 8.30 23.84
N ASN A 54 1.90 7.09 23.75
CA ASN A 54 0.86 6.56 24.61
C ASN A 54 1.41 6.30 26.02
N GLY A 55 0.52 6.11 27.00
CA GLY A 55 0.91 5.82 28.39
C GLY A 55 1.70 4.52 28.60
N ASN A 56 1.68 3.61 27.62
CA ASN A 56 2.48 2.38 27.59
C ASN A 56 3.84 2.55 26.87
N GLY A 57 4.20 3.76 26.47
CA GLY A 57 5.44 4.06 25.75
C GLY A 57 5.42 3.77 24.24
N SER A 58 4.31 3.30 23.66
CA SER A 58 4.20 3.14 22.21
C SER A 58 3.91 4.48 21.52
N ILE A 59 4.29 4.64 20.24
CA ILE A 59 3.99 5.87 19.49
C ILE A 59 2.48 5.96 19.22
N ASP A 60 1.89 7.11 19.52
CA ASP A 60 0.55 7.48 19.09
C ASP A 60 0.60 7.96 17.64
N VAL A 61 0.39 7.03 16.71
CA VAL A 61 0.41 7.28 15.26
C VAL A 61 -0.66 8.25 14.79
N SER A 62 -1.72 8.46 15.57
CA SER A 62 -2.81 9.36 15.22
C SER A 62 -2.48 10.83 15.53
N ARG A 63 -1.47 11.07 16.37
CA ARG A 63 -1.03 12.38 16.84
C ARG A 63 0.42 12.72 16.47
N SER A 64 1.18 11.74 16.00
CA SER A 64 2.55 11.92 15.55
C SER A 64 2.59 12.17 14.04
N PRO A 65 3.50 12.99 13.47
CA PRO A 65 3.57 13.22 12.03
C PRO A 65 4.28 12.06 11.31
N VAL A 66 3.65 10.89 11.33
CA VAL A 66 4.17 9.64 10.77
C VAL A 66 3.35 9.16 9.58
N VAL A 67 4.03 8.57 8.60
CA VAL A 67 3.41 7.84 7.49
C VAL A 67 3.96 6.41 7.52
N THR A 68 3.10 5.42 7.36
CA THR A 68 3.54 4.02 7.23
C THR A 68 3.44 3.58 5.79
N VAL A 69 4.48 2.94 5.27
CA VAL A 69 4.50 2.33 3.94
C VAL A 69 4.66 0.82 4.13
N VAL A 70 3.65 0.07 3.72
CA VAL A 70 3.68 -1.39 3.61
C VAL A 70 4.04 -1.74 2.18
N LEU A 71 5.11 -2.51 1.99
CA LEU A 71 5.58 -2.87 0.66
C LEU A 71 4.83 -4.10 0.11
N PRO A 72 4.65 -4.19 -1.22
CA PRO A 72 4.27 -5.43 -1.88
C PRO A 72 5.21 -6.57 -1.51
N THR A 73 4.65 -7.74 -1.25
CA THR A 73 5.37 -8.97 -0.92
C THR A 73 4.98 -10.07 -1.90
N LEU A 74 5.90 -11.01 -2.15
CA LEU A 74 5.63 -12.22 -2.89
C LEU A 74 5.02 -13.26 -1.93
N ARG A 75 3.79 -13.74 -2.21
CA ARG A 75 3.12 -14.76 -1.39
C ARG A 75 3.20 -16.14 -2.03
N ARG A 76 3.13 -16.20 -3.35
CA ARG A 76 3.40 -17.36 -4.22
C ARG A 76 3.97 -16.82 -5.54
N GLU A 77 4.58 -17.64 -6.39
CA GLU A 77 5.29 -17.21 -7.61
C GLU A 77 4.55 -16.14 -8.43
N ILE A 78 3.24 -16.33 -8.65
CA ILE A 78 2.41 -15.38 -9.42
C ILE A 78 1.57 -14.44 -8.55
N LEU A 79 1.64 -14.55 -7.22
CA LEU A 79 0.71 -13.91 -6.29
C LEU A 79 1.44 -12.87 -5.43
N TRP A 80 1.25 -11.60 -5.76
CA TRP A 80 1.81 -10.46 -5.02
C TRP A 80 0.79 -9.88 -4.04
N THR A 81 1.25 -9.16 -3.02
CA THR A 81 0.36 -8.32 -2.20
C THR A 81 0.31 -6.90 -2.73
N VAL A 82 -0.84 -6.26 -2.52
CA VAL A 82 -0.97 -4.80 -2.60
C VAL A 82 -0.04 -4.16 -1.56
N GLY A 83 0.66 -3.10 -1.95
CA GLY A 83 1.35 -2.18 -1.05
C GLY A 83 0.39 -1.09 -0.55
N GLU A 84 0.63 -0.60 0.65
CA GLU A 84 -0.26 0.34 1.34
C GLU A 84 0.52 1.56 1.84
N VAL A 85 -0.04 2.76 1.69
CA VAL A 85 0.49 3.98 2.30
C VAL A 85 -0.56 4.53 3.25
N HIS A 86 -0.24 4.55 4.54
CA HIS A 86 -1.11 5.02 5.60
C HIS A 86 -0.69 6.40 6.08
N PHE A 87 -1.52 7.40 5.81
CA PHE A 87 -1.45 8.73 6.41
C PHE A 87 -2.28 8.72 7.69
N LEU A 88 -1.71 8.15 8.74
CA LEU A 88 -2.33 7.90 10.05
C LEU A 88 -2.71 9.14 10.88
N PRO A 89 -2.03 10.30 10.77
CA PRO A 89 -2.30 11.41 11.66
C PRO A 89 -3.68 12.00 11.41
N THR A 90 -4.35 12.41 12.48
CA THR A 90 -5.61 13.15 12.38
C THR A 90 -5.32 14.48 11.67
N LEU A 91 -5.69 14.57 10.39
CA LEU A 91 -5.31 15.70 9.53
C LEU A 91 -5.89 17.05 10.00
N SER A 92 -6.80 17.06 10.97
CA SER A 92 -7.31 18.29 11.60
C SER A 92 -6.41 18.86 12.70
N LEU A 93 -5.42 18.12 13.19
CA LEU A 93 -4.42 18.60 14.15
C LEU A 93 -3.32 19.42 13.44
N PRO A 94 -2.60 20.32 14.14
CA PRO A 94 -1.54 21.15 13.54
C PRO A 94 -0.49 20.36 12.75
N GLU A 95 -0.02 19.25 13.30
CA GLU A 95 0.94 18.33 12.69
C GLU A 95 0.33 17.67 11.44
N GLY A 96 -0.93 17.25 11.56
CA GLY A 96 -1.72 16.69 10.46
C GLY A 96 -1.96 17.68 9.32
N LYS A 97 -2.16 18.98 9.61
CA LYS A 97 -2.32 20.04 8.59
C LYS A 97 -1.07 20.20 7.72
N ARG A 98 0.13 20.09 8.31
CA ARG A 98 1.38 20.13 7.55
C ARG A 98 1.52 18.90 6.63
N LEU A 99 1.09 17.73 7.13
CA LEU A 99 1.07 16.51 6.34
C LEU A 99 0.08 16.56 5.16
N GLN A 100 -0.98 17.36 5.23
CA GLN A 100 -1.99 17.45 4.15
C GLN A 100 -1.38 17.78 2.78
N ASN A 101 -0.33 18.61 2.74
CA ASN A 101 0.32 18.95 1.48
C ASN A 101 1.02 17.73 0.87
N ILE A 102 1.70 16.93 1.70
CA ILE A 102 2.31 15.67 1.28
C ILE A 102 1.23 14.68 0.85
N VAL A 103 0.15 14.53 1.62
CA VAL A 103 -0.99 13.65 1.29
C VAL A 103 -1.55 13.99 -0.09
N ARG A 104 -1.78 15.28 -0.37
CA ARG A 104 -2.32 15.75 -1.66
C ARG A 104 -1.32 15.55 -2.81
N ALA A 105 -0.05 15.86 -2.59
CA ALA A 105 1.01 15.68 -3.58
C ALA A 105 1.18 14.20 -3.93
N PHE A 106 1.23 13.33 -2.91
CA PHE A 106 1.31 11.89 -3.09
C PHE A 106 0.09 11.34 -3.83
N SER A 107 -1.12 11.72 -3.39
CA SER A 107 -2.36 11.30 -4.04
C SER A 107 -2.42 11.71 -5.51
N ARG A 108 -1.91 12.90 -5.85
CA ARG A 108 -1.81 13.35 -7.25
C ARG A 108 -0.82 12.49 -8.03
N TRP A 109 0.39 12.34 -7.50
CA TRP A 109 1.44 11.53 -8.12
C TRP A 109 1.01 10.07 -8.34
N LEU A 110 0.30 9.47 -7.38
CA LEU A 110 -0.18 8.09 -7.51
C LEU A 110 -1.30 7.99 -8.55
N LYS A 111 -2.17 9.00 -8.65
CA LYS A 111 -3.24 9.06 -9.66
C LYS A 111 -2.74 9.24 -11.09
N GLU A 112 -1.50 9.68 -11.27
CA GLU A 112 -0.83 9.69 -12.58
C GLU A 112 -0.42 8.27 -13.03
N LYS A 113 -0.50 7.27 -12.15
CA LYS A 113 -0.22 5.86 -12.47
C LYS A 113 -1.48 5.16 -12.97
N ASN A 114 -1.31 3.95 -13.52
CA ASN A 114 -2.40 3.18 -14.08
C ASN A 114 -3.35 2.73 -12.97
N LYS A 115 -4.60 3.19 -12.98
CA LYS A 115 -5.63 2.68 -12.06
C LYS A 115 -6.11 1.31 -12.56
N ILE A 116 -5.71 0.25 -11.85
CA ILE A 116 -5.97 -1.15 -12.23
C ILE A 116 -7.21 -1.73 -11.55
N TYR A 117 -7.71 -1.07 -10.51
CA TYR A 117 -8.94 -1.44 -9.83
C TYR A 117 -9.64 -0.18 -9.35
N ASP A 118 -10.93 -0.11 -9.62
CA ASP A 118 -11.83 0.95 -9.16
C ASP A 118 -12.94 0.26 -8.37
N GLN A 119 -13.15 0.70 -7.13
CA GLN A 119 -14.19 0.10 -6.29
C GLN A 119 -15.60 0.53 -6.74
N SER A 120 -15.71 1.60 -7.54
CA SER A 120 -16.97 2.08 -8.09
C SER A 120 -17.48 1.13 -9.18
N PRO A 121 -18.78 0.76 -9.16
CA PRO A 121 -19.37 -0.12 -10.17
C PRO A 121 -19.42 0.49 -11.59
N LYS A 122 -18.99 1.76 -11.74
CA LYS A 122 -19.11 2.53 -12.97
C LYS A 122 -17.98 2.26 -13.96
N VAL A 123 -16.84 1.72 -13.52
CA VAL A 123 -15.65 1.52 -14.37
C VAL A 123 -15.16 0.09 -14.20
N VAL A 124 -15.27 -0.70 -15.28
CA VAL A 124 -14.70 -2.04 -15.31
C VAL A 124 -13.25 -1.93 -15.79
N SER A 125 -12.30 -2.08 -14.86
CA SER A 125 -10.89 -2.18 -15.23
C SER A 125 -10.62 -3.52 -15.93
N PRO A 126 -9.85 -3.55 -17.04
CA PRO A 126 -9.44 -4.80 -17.68
C PRO A 126 -8.60 -5.68 -16.74
N PHE A 127 -7.98 -5.09 -15.72
CA PHE A 127 -7.16 -5.79 -14.75
C PHE A 127 -7.95 -6.30 -13.54
N ALA A 128 -9.23 -5.99 -13.41
CA ALA A 128 -10.05 -6.39 -12.26
C ALA A 128 -10.10 -7.91 -12.07
N TYR A 129 -9.90 -8.68 -13.14
CA TYR A 129 -9.81 -10.15 -13.13
C TYR A 129 -8.61 -10.69 -12.32
N TYR A 130 -7.50 -9.94 -12.27
CA TYR A 130 -6.25 -10.35 -11.60
C TYR A 130 -6.20 -9.95 -10.12
N ILE A 131 -7.16 -9.15 -9.67
CA ILE A 131 -7.31 -8.80 -8.26
C ILE A 131 -8.12 -9.92 -7.61
N GLU A 132 -7.68 -10.44 -6.47
CA GLU A 132 -8.35 -11.52 -5.74
C GLU A 132 -8.33 -11.27 -4.22
N GLY A 133 -8.94 -12.19 -3.46
CA GLY A 133 -8.96 -12.12 -2.00
C GLY A 133 -9.63 -10.85 -1.49
N SER A 134 -9.08 -10.28 -0.42
CA SER A 134 -9.65 -9.07 0.20
C SER A 134 -9.19 -7.78 -0.47
N ALA A 135 -8.30 -7.82 -1.47
CA ALA A 135 -7.85 -6.62 -2.18
C ALA A 135 -9.00 -5.88 -2.87
N LYS A 136 -10.02 -6.62 -3.33
CA LYS A 136 -11.26 -6.08 -3.91
C LYS A 136 -12.03 -5.14 -2.97
N ASN A 137 -11.80 -5.25 -1.66
CA ASN A 137 -12.56 -4.50 -0.65
C ASN A 137 -11.82 -3.27 -0.11
N ARG A 138 -10.60 -2.97 -0.60
CA ARG A 138 -9.70 -1.99 0.00
C ARG A 138 -9.90 -0.56 -0.53
N GLY A 139 -10.22 -0.42 -1.82
CA GLY A 139 -10.38 0.87 -2.51
C GLY A 139 -9.74 0.84 -3.90
N ASP A 140 -9.53 2.02 -4.48
CA ASP A 140 -8.81 2.16 -5.76
C ASP A 140 -7.36 1.68 -5.63
N ILE A 141 -6.90 0.88 -6.60
CA ILE A 141 -5.53 0.34 -6.64
C ILE A 141 -4.83 0.85 -7.89
N TYR A 142 -3.61 1.36 -7.71
CA TYR A 142 -2.79 1.92 -8.78
C TYR A 142 -1.54 1.06 -9.05
N ALA A 143 -1.24 0.78 -10.31
CA ALA A 143 -0.05 0.05 -10.71
C ALA A 143 1.07 1.00 -11.14
N LEU A 144 2.22 0.86 -10.49
CA LEU A 144 3.50 1.34 -11.00
C LEU A 144 3.97 0.45 -12.16
N PRO A 145 4.97 0.87 -12.96
CA PRO A 145 5.37 0.13 -14.16
C PRO A 145 5.62 -1.36 -13.94
N SER A 146 6.36 -1.74 -12.89
CA SER A 146 6.63 -3.15 -12.56
C SER A 146 5.40 -3.92 -12.08
N GLY A 147 4.46 -3.25 -11.43
CA GLY A 147 3.17 -3.84 -11.05
C GLY A 147 2.28 -4.06 -12.27
N LEU A 148 2.30 -3.17 -13.25
CA LEU A 148 1.55 -3.33 -14.49
C LEU A 148 2.11 -4.50 -15.31
N GLU A 149 3.44 -4.59 -15.44
CA GLU A 149 4.12 -5.69 -16.12
C GLU A 149 3.77 -7.06 -15.49
N HIS A 150 3.66 -7.13 -14.15
CA HIS A 150 3.20 -8.34 -13.45
C HIS A 150 1.81 -8.77 -13.90
N LEU A 151 0.85 -7.84 -13.95
CA LEU A 151 -0.52 -8.13 -14.38
C LEU A 151 -0.60 -8.53 -15.86
N GLU A 152 0.16 -7.86 -16.72
CA GLU A 152 0.24 -8.17 -18.16
C GLU A 152 0.81 -9.58 -18.41
N ARG A 153 1.66 -10.08 -17.51
CA ARG A 153 2.18 -11.45 -17.52
C ARG A 153 1.24 -12.49 -16.88
N GLY A 154 0.03 -12.09 -16.49
CA GLY A 154 -0.96 -12.97 -15.87
C GLY A 154 -0.75 -13.14 -14.35
N GLY A 155 0.01 -12.25 -13.73
CA GLY A 155 0.20 -12.19 -12.29
C GLY A 155 -1.08 -11.76 -11.55
N TYR A 156 -1.26 -12.28 -10.34
CA TYR A 156 -2.40 -11.99 -9.46
C TYR A 156 -1.97 -11.17 -8.26
N VAL A 157 -2.94 -10.47 -7.67
CA VAL A 157 -2.72 -9.61 -6.50
C VAL A 157 -3.79 -9.83 -5.44
N ILE A 158 -3.35 -9.93 -4.18
CA ILE A 158 -4.20 -10.03 -2.96
C ILE A 158 -3.85 -8.93 -1.96
N SER A 159 -4.62 -8.79 -0.88
CA SER A 159 -4.32 -7.79 0.15
C SER A 159 -3.14 -8.24 1.00
N HIS A 160 -2.32 -7.29 1.47
CA HIS A 160 -1.25 -7.59 2.42
C HIS A 160 -1.76 -8.31 3.68
N GLY A 161 -2.95 -7.94 4.17
CA GLY A 161 -3.56 -8.57 5.34
C GLY A 161 -4.25 -9.93 5.10
N ASP A 162 -4.18 -10.49 3.89
CA ASP A 162 -4.79 -11.80 3.61
C ASP A 162 -3.95 -12.93 4.23
N ASN A 163 -4.55 -13.68 5.16
CA ASN A 163 -3.91 -14.82 5.83
C ASN A 163 -3.80 -16.06 4.91
N GLU A 164 -3.08 -17.09 5.38
CA GLU A 164 -2.87 -18.32 4.59
C GLU A 164 -4.17 -19.01 4.17
N PHE A 165 -5.24 -18.93 4.97
CA PHE A 165 -6.54 -19.48 4.58
C PHE A 165 -7.11 -18.79 3.34
N VAL A 166 -7.02 -17.45 3.26
CA VAL A 166 -7.45 -16.71 2.08
C VAL A 166 -6.55 -17.01 0.89
N VAL A 167 -5.23 -17.06 1.09
CA VAL A 167 -4.24 -17.41 0.06
C VAL A 167 -4.57 -18.79 -0.53
N ASP A 168 -4.75 -19.82 0.30
CA ASP A 168 -5.05 -21.17 -0.15
C ASP A 168 -6.37 -21.25 -0.92
N ARG A 169 -7.39 -20.51 -0.47
CA ARG A 169 -8.67 -20.42 -1.17
C ARG A 169 -8.48 -19.80 -2.57
N VAL A 170 -7.72 -18.71 -2.68
CA VAL A 170 -7.41 -18.08 -3.97
C VAL A 170 -6.64 -19.06 -4.86
N CYS A 171 -5.60 -19.72 -4.34
CA CYS A 171 -4.83 -20.72 -5.09
C CYS A 171 -5.69 -21.87 -5.61
N ARG A 172 -6.66 -22.37 -4.80
CA ARG A 172 -7.63 -23.38 -5.25
C ARG A 172 -8.53 -22.85 -6.38
N GLN A 173 -9.01 -21.62 -6.27
CA GLN A 173 -9.82 -20.99 -7.32
C GLN A 173 -9.03 -20.81 -8.63
N LEU A 174 -7.77 -20.38 -8.54
CA LEU A 174 -6.89 -20.26 -9.70
C LEU A 174 -6.63 -21.62 -10.36
N ARG A 175 -6.47 -22.68 -9.58
CA ARG A 175 -6.30 -24.05 -10.09
C ARG A 175 -7.51 -24.52 -10.90
N LEU A 176 -8.73 -24.17 -10.47
CA LEU A 176 -9.95 -24.47 -11.25
C LEU A 176 -9.99 -23.74 -12.60
N ARG A 177 -9.22 -22.66 -12.75
CA ARG A 177 -9.03 -21.91 -14.00
C ARG A 177 -7.81 -22.39 -14.81
N GLY A 178 -7.17 -23.49 -14.39
CA GLY A 178 -5.96 -24.03 -15.03
C GLY A 178 -4.67 -23.29 -14.68
N ILE A 179 -4.66 -22.43 -13.64
CA ILE A 179 -3.53 -21.60 -13.27
C ILE A 179 -2.84 -22.19 -12.05
N ASN A 180 -1.53 -22.45 -12.15
CA ASN A 180 -0.71 -22.87 -11.02
C ASN A 180 -0.17 -21.64 -10.29
N SER A 181 -0.39 -21.57 -8.98
CA SER A 181 0.04 -20.47 -8.13
C SER A 181 1.55 -20.49 -7.85
N GLY A 182 2.20 -21.63 -8.08
CA GLY A 182 3.58 -21.89 -7.67
C GLY A 182 3.71 -22.13 -6.17
N SER A 183 4.86 -22.64 -5.74
CA SER A 183 5.25 -22.73 -4.33
C SER A 183 5.88 -21.40 -3.89
N ALA A 184 5.72 -21.03 -2.62
CA ALA A 184 6.49 -19.92 -2.04
C ALA A 184 7.92 -20.39 -1.73
N ASP A 185 8.71 -20.76 -2.74
CA ASP A 185 10.10 -21.17 -2.51
C ASP A 185 11.09 -20.10 -2.97
N GLY A 186 11.83 -19.61 -1.98
CA GLY A 186 12.95 -18.68 -2.08
C GLY A 186 13.45 -18.37 -0.67
N ARG A 187 14.26 -19.29 -0.14
CA ARG A 187 15.13 -19.03 1.03
C ARG A 187 15.98 -17.78 0.84
#